data_AF-W8PE88-F1
#
_entry.id   AF-W8PE88-F1
#
_cell.length_a   1.000
_cell.length_b   1.000
_cell.length_c   1.000
_cell.angle_alpha   90.00
_cell.angle_beta   90.00
_cell.angle_gamma   90.00
#
_symmetry.space_group_name_H-M   'P 1'
#
loop_
_entity.id
_entity.type
_entity.pdbx_description
1 polymer ?
#
loop_
_entity_poly.entity_id
_entity_poly.type
_entity_poly.pdbx_seq_one_letter_code
_entity_poly.pdbx_strand_id
1 'polypeptide(L)'
;PMPRLAIVTAYEALERAGYVPNRTASTNLHRVGTSYGQASDDYREVNTAQEISTYFITGGCRAFGPGRINYFFKFSGPSYNVDTACSSGLAAIQIACSALWNGEADTIVAGGVNVLTNSDAFAGLSNGHFLSKTPNACKTWDVDADGYCRADGVVSFVLKRLEDAEADNDNILGVILGAGTNHSAEAVSITHPHAGAQAYLTSQILNQAGVDPLDVSY
;
A
#
# COMPACT_ATOMS: atom_id res chain seq x y z
N PRO A 1 -2.29 7.05 -14.72
CA PRO A 1 -2.14 5.59 -14.93
C PRO A 1 -2.50 4.78 -13.70
N MET A 2 -2.03 5.20 -12.52
CA MET A 2 -2.27 4.53 -11.23
C MET A 2 -3.73 4.10 -11.00
N PRO A 3 -4.77 4.96 -11.13
CA PRO A 3 -6.15 4.50 -10.89
C PRO A 3 -6.65 3.44 -11.88
N ARG A 4 -6.11 3.41 -13.11
CA ARG A 4 -6.46 2.40 -14.12
C ARG A 4 -5.84 1.04 -13.76
N LEU A 5 -4.55 1.03 -13.43
CA LEU A 5 -3.84 -0.18 -13.03
C LEU A 5 -4.32 -0.73 -11.69
N ALA A 6 -4.71 0.13 -10.76
CA ALA A 6 -5.28 -0.26 -9.47
C ALA A 6 -6.61 -1.04 -9.65
N ILE A 7 -7.46 -0.64 -10.59
CA ILE A 7 -8.71 -1.38 -10.89
C ILE A 7 -8.40 -2.75 -11.50
N VAL A 8 -7.43 -2.83 -12.42
CA VAL A 8 -7.02 -4.10 -13.05
C VAL A 8 -6.48 -5.07 -12.01
N THR A 9 -5.51 -4.63 -11.21
CA THR A 9 -4.90 -5.45 -10.15
C THR A 9 -5.89 -5.81 -9.04
N ALA A 10 -6.82 -4.93 -8.68
CA ALA A 10 -7.92 -5.25 -7.78
C ALA A 10 -8.84 -6.33 -8.36
N TYR A 11 -9.19 -6.24 -9.64
CA TYR A 11 -9.99 -7.25 -10.33
C TYR A 11 -9.29 -8.62 -10.31
N GLU A 12 -8.02 -8.66 -10.73
CA GLU A 12 -7.22 -9.89 -10.75
C GLU A 12 -7.08 -10.52 -9.35
N ALA A 13 -6.88 -9.70 -8.31
CA ALA A 13 -6.80 -10.16 -6.93
C ALA A 13 -8.14 -10.72 -6.43
N LEU A 14 -9.27 -10.06 -6.73
CA LEU A 14 -10.60 -10.54 -6.38
C LEU A 14 -10.96 -11.83 -7.11
N GLU A 15 -10.66 -11.93 -8.41
CA GLU A 15 -10.88 -13.15 -9.19
C GLU A 15 -10.04 -14.31 -8.63
N ARG A 16 -8.76 -14.07 -8.34
CA ARG A 16 -7.86 -15.07 -7.76
C ARG A 16 -8.29 -15.53 -6.35
N ALA A 17 -8.93 -14.65 -5.59
CA ALA A 17 -9.53 -14.99 -4.30
C ALA A 17 -10.86 -15.75 -4.42
N GLY A 18 -11.40 -15.93 -5.63
CA GLY A 18 -12.73 -16.53 -5.83
C GLY A 18 -13.87 -15.65 -5.32
N TYR A 19 -13.64 -14.33 -5.23
CA TYR A 19 -14.62 -13.38 -4.71
C TYR A 19 -15.86 -13.31 -5.61
N VAL A 20 -17.03 -13.49 -5.01
CA VAL A 20 -18.33 -13.26 -5.64
C VAL A 20 -19.15 -12.36 -4.72
N PRO A 21 -19.66 -11.21 -5.20
CA PRO A 21 -20.37 -10.26 -4.35
C PRO A 21 -21.65 -10.88 -3.77
N ASN A 22 -21.90 -10.63 -2.47
CA ASN A 22 -23.06 -11.11 -1.71
C ASN A 22 -23.22 -12.65 -1.66
N ARG A 23 -22.16 -13.42 -1.89
CA ARG A 23 -22.18 -14.89 -1.78
C ARG A 23 -22.25 -15.34 -0.31
N THR A 24 -21.55 -14.62 0.56
CA THR A 24 -21.34 -14.92 1.98
C THR A 24 -21.49 -13.65 2.81
N ALA A 25 -21.52 -13.77 4.14
CA ALA A 25 -21.59 -12.60 5.02
C ALA A 25 -20.39 -11.66 4.82
N SER A 26 -19.18 -12.22 4.68
CA SER A 26 -17.94 -11.46 4.53
C SER A 26 -17.79 -10.78 3.15
N THR A 27 -18.56 -11.22 2.16
CA THR A 27 -18.58 -10.68 0.79
C THR A 27 -19.82 -9.79 0.52
N ASN A 28 -20.56 -9.43 1.58
CA ASN A 28 -21.62 -8.43 1.50
C ASN A 28 -21.03 -7.08 1.04
N LEU A 29 -21.57 -6.49 -0.02
CA LEU A 29 -21.09 -5.23 -0.59
C LEU A 29 -20.98 -4.08 0.42
N HIS A 30 -21.80 -4.08 1.48
CA HIS A 30 -21.73 -3.08 2.57
C HIS A 30 -20.57 -3.29 3.54
N ARG A 31 -19.91 -4.45 3.48
CA ARG A 31 -18.84 -4.89 4.37
C ARG A 31 -17.51 -5.05 3.64
N VAL A 32 -17.45 -4.68 2.36
CA VAL A 32 -16.20 -4.65 1.57
C VAL A 32 -15.68 -3.22 1.46
N GLY A 33 -14.38 -3.03 1.71
CA GLY A 33 -13.71 -1.72 1.58
C GLY A 33 -12.41 -1.77 0.77
N THR A 34 -11.75 -0.62 0.64
CA THR A 34 -10.45 -0.47 -0.03
C THR A 34 -9.48 0.40 0.76
N SER A 35 -8.19 0.09 0.66
CA SER A 35 -7.11 0.86 1.28
C SER A 35 -5.85 0.82 0.40
N TYR A 36 -5.49 1.95 -0.22
CA TYR A 36 -4.34 2.00 -1.14
C TYR A 36 -3.29 3.01 -0.68
N GLY A 37 -2.03 2.62 -0.74
CA GLY A 37 -0.88 3.50 -0.56
C GLY A 37 -0.50 4.22 -1.86
N GLN A 38 -0.48 5.55 -1.85
CA GLN A 38 -0.04 6.38 -2.98
C GLN A 38 0.58 7.69 -2.48
N ALA A 39 1.87 7.87 -2.74
CA ALA A 39 2.63 9.04 -2.31
C ALA A 39 2.74 10.15 -3.36
N SER A 40 2.40 9.87 -4.62
CA SER A 40 2.55 10.83 -5.71
C SER A 40 1.35 10.85 -6.66
N ASP A 41 1.22 11.94 -7.41
CA ASP A 41 0.18 12.13 -8.44
C ASP A 41 0.77 12.81 -9.68
N ASP A 42 2.00 12.40 -10.04
CA ASP A 42 2.82 12.91 -11.14
C ASP A 42 2.02 13.19 -12.43
N TYR A 43 1.13 12.28 -12.81
CA TYR A 43 0.35 12.40 -14.04
C TYR A 43 -0.55 13.64 -14.04
N ARG A 44 -1.05 14.03 -12.86
CA ARG A 44 -1.82 15.27 -12.69
C ARG A 44 -0.95 16.50 -12.91
N GLU A 45 0.28 16.46 -12.41
CA GLU A 45 1.24 17.57 -12.41
C GLU A 45 1.83 17.87 -13.78
N VAL A 46 2.19 16.85 -14.56
CA VAL A 46 2.95 17.06 -15.80
C VAL A 46 2.26 16.58 -17.07
N ASN A 47 1.27 15.68 -16.99
CA ASN A 47 0.57 15.19 -18.18
C ASN A 47 -0.75 15.90 -18.37
N THR A 48 -1.70 15.76 -17.44
CA THR A 48 -3.01 16.41 -17.58
C THR A 48 -2.95 17.92 -17.33
N ALA A 49 -1.90 18.43 -16.67
CA ALA A 49 -1.70 19.86 -16.52
C ALA A 49 -1.39 20.57 -17.85
N GLN A 50 -0.98 19.83 -18.89
CA GLN A 50 -0.74 20.39 -20.22
C GLN A 50 -2.06 20.85 -20.88
N GLU A 51 -3.19 20.22 -20.51
CA GLU A 51 -4.52 20.60 -20.98
C GLU A 51 -5.58 20.27 -19.92
N ILE A 52 -5.99 21.30 -19.18
CA ILE A 52 -7.00 21.15 -18.13
C ILE A 52 -8.37 20.92 -18.77
N SER A 53 -8.92 19.72 -18.54
CA SER A 53 -10.24 19.32 -19.03
C SER A 53 -11.16 18.85 -17.89
N THR A 54 -12.40 18.52 -18.23
CA THR A 54 -13.46 18.09 -17.29
C THR A 54 -13.03 17.00 -16.30
N TYR A 55 -12.14 16.08 -16.71
CA TYR A 55 -11.72 14.95 -15.89
C TYR A 55 -10.37 15.16 -15.17
N PHE A 56 -9.81 16.37 -15.19
CA PHE A 56 -8.51 16.67 -14.56
C PHE A 56 -8.49 16.28 -13.07
N ILE A 57 -9.48 16.73 -12.30
CA ILE A 57 -9.54 16.45 -10.85
C ILE A 57 -9.85 14.97 -10.58
N THR A 58 -10.88 14.42 -11.22
CA THR A 58 -11.32 13.05 -10.95
C THR A 58 -10.33 12.00 -11.48
N GLY A 59 -9.51 12.34 -12.47
CA GLY A 59 -8.47 11.48 -13.02
C GLY A 59 -7.13 11.53 -12.28
N GLY A 60 -6.84 12.64 -11.58
CA GLY A 60 -5.55 12.87 -10.92
C GLY A 60 -5.58 12.84 -9.38
N CYS A 61 -6.70 13.17 -8.75
CA CYS A 61 -6.80 13.20 -7.29
C CYS A 61 -6.69 11.79 -6.69
N ARG A 62 -5.80 11.62 -5.70
CA ARG A 62 -5.42 10.32 -5.13
C ARG A 62 -6.60 9.56 -4.50
N ALA A 63 -7.56 10.28 -3.91
CA ALA A 63 -8.77 9.69 -3.33
C ALA A 63 -9.61 8.89 -4.35
N PHE A 64 -9.51 9.21 -5.64
CA PHE A 64 -10.22 8.48 -6.69
C PHE A 64 -9.59 7.14 -7.04
N GLY A 65 -8.36 6.81 -6.59
CA GLY A 65 -7.78 5.49 -6.77
C GLY A 65 -8.64 4.39 -6.10
N PRO A 66 -8.67 4.32 -4.76
CA PRO A 66 -9.53 3.39 -4.02
C PRO A 66 -11.02 3.68 -4.26
N GLY A 67 -11.42 4.95 -4.37
CA GLY A 67 -12.82 5.31 -4.60
C GLY A 67 -13.40 4.77 -5.91
N ARG A 68 -12.60 4.69 -6.99
CA ARG A 68 -13.05 4.09 -8.25
C ARG A 68 -13.20 2.58 -8.15
N ILE A 69 -12.39 1.90 -7.35
CA ILE A 69 -12.55 0.47 -7.09
C ILE A 69 -13.88 0.24 -6.36
N ASN A 70 -14.15 0.99 -5.27
CA ASN A 70 -15.43 0.91 -4.58
C ASN A 70 -16.61 1.19 -5.53
N TYR A 71 -16.52 2.26 -6.32
CA TYR A 71 -17.58 2.63 -7.26
C TYR A 71 -17.84 1.57 -8.34
N PHE A 72 -16.78 0.96 -8.88
CA PHE A 72 -16.86 -0.05 -9.93
C PHE A 72 -17.49 -1.35 -9.40
N PHE A 73 -16.97 -1.87 -8.29
CA PHE A 73 -17.43 -3.14 -7.70
C PHE A 73 -18.64 -2.99 -6.75
N LYS A 74 -19.12 -1.77 -6.53
CA LYS A 74 -20.25 -1.42 -5.62
C LYS A 74 -19.97 -1.68 -4.15
N PHE A 75 -18.70 -1.61 -3.74
CA PHE A 75 -18.32 -1.69 -2.34
C PHE A 75 -18.73 -0.42 -1.60
N SER A 76 -19.40 -0.57 -0.46
CA SER A 76 -19.90 0.54 0.36
C SER A 76 -19.18 0.68 1.70
N GLY A 77 -18.17 -0.16 1.96
CA GLY A 77 -17.29 -0.02 3.12
C GLY A 77 -16.26 1.11 2.94
N PRO A 78 -15.25 1.18 3.85
CA PRO A 78 -14.26 2.26 3.85
C PRO A 78 -13.48 2.34 2.53
N SER A 79 -12.97 3.53 2.20
CA SER A 79 -12.16 3.77 0.99
C SER A 79 -11.08 4.80 1.33
N TYR A 80 -9.87 4.34 1.59
CA TYR A 80 -8.76 5.20 2.02
C TYR A 80 -7.62 5.22 1.00
N ASN A 81 -7.12 6.43 0.76
CA ASN A 81 -5.79 6.63 0.20
C ASN A 81 -4.84 7.03 1.33
N VAL A 82 -3.69 6.37 1.41
CA VAL A 82 -2.70 6.58 2.48
C VAL A 82 -1.41 7.09 1.86
N ASP A 83 -0.86 8.16 2.44
CA ASP A 83 0.46 8.70 2.07
C ASP A 83 1.34 8.80 3.32
N THR A 84 2.31 7.89 3.39
CA THR A 84 3.43 7.93 4.33
C THR A 84 4.75 7.83 3.57
N ALA A 85 4.80 8.41 2.36
CA ALA A 85 5.91 8.26 1.41
C ALA A 85 6.23 6.79 1.11
N CYS A 86 7.47 6.34 1.37
CA CYS A 86 7.97 5.01 0.98
C CYS A 86 7.21 3.86 1.67
N SER A 87 6.61 4.09 2.84
CA SER A 87 5.87 3.08 3.61
C SER A 87 4.37 3.04 3.29
N SER A 88 3.89 3.83 2.31
CA SER A 88 2.45 4.01 2.05
C SER A 88 1.70 2.68 1.85
N GLY A 89 2.30 1.72 1.14
CA GLY A 89 1.67 0.41 0.91
C GLY A 89 1.51 -0.40 2.21
N LEU A 90 2.54 -0.46 3.06
CA LEU A 90 2.46 -1.14 4.36
C LEU A 90 1.50 -0.42 5.32
N ALA A 91 1.50 0.91 5.33
CA ALA A 91 0.55 1.69 6.14
C ALA A 91 -0.91 1.45 5.69
N ALA A 92 -1.15 1.32 4.38
CA ALA A 92 -2.46 0.97 3.86
C ALA A 92 -2.91 -0.45 4.27
N ILE A 93 -1.99 -1.42 4.26
CA ILE A 93 -2.23 -2.79 4.76
C ILE A 93 -2.52 -2.77 6.27
N GLN A 94 -1.77 -2.00 7.06
CA GLN A 94 -2.03 -1.86 8.50
C GLN A 94 -3.44 -1.29 8.75
N ILE A 95 -3.83 -0.23 8.04
CA ILE A 95 -5.18 0.35 8.15
C ILE A 95 -6.25 -0.68 7.78
N ALA A 96 -6.01 -1.51 6.75
CA ALA A 96 -6.92 -2.59 6.40
C ALA A 96 -7.02 -3.65 7.52
N CYS A 97 -5.89 -4.06 8.10
CA CYS A 97 -5.88 -5.01 9.23
C CYS A 97 -6.65 -4.44 10.42
N SER A 98 -6.43 -3.16 10.77
CA SER A 98 -7.15 -2.50 11.86
C SER A 98 -8.67 -2.47 11.63
N ALA A 99 -9.12 -2.13 10.41
CA ALA A 99 -10.55 -2.13 10.08
C ALA A 99 -11.17 -3.54 10.14
N LEU A 100 -10.42 -4.58 9.76
CA LEU A 100 -10.85 -5.97 9.88
C LEU A 100 -10.93 -6.42 11.35
N TRP A 101 -9.89 -6.15 12.15
CA TRP A 101 -9.85 -6.50 13.59
C TRP A 101 -10.92 -5.76 14.40
N ASN A 102 -11.24 -4.51 14.03
CA ASN A 102 -12.29 -3.72 14.68
C ASN A 102 -13.71 -4.05 14.18
N GLY A 103 -13.85 -4.93 13.18
CA GLY A 103 -15.16 -5.27 12.60
C GLY A 103 -15.81 -4.14 11.79
N GLU A 104 -15.04 -3.16 11.33
CA GLU A 104 -15.53 -2.07 10.46
C GLU A 104 -15.83 -2.58 9.04
N ALA A 105 -15.09 -3.59 8.60
CA ALA A 105 -15.29 -4.32 7.35
C ALA A 105 -15.00 -5.82 7.56
N ASP A 106 -15.41 -6.66 6.61
CA ASP A 106 -15.19 -8.10 6.63
C ASP A 106 -14.25 -8.55 5.49
N THR A 107 -14.18 -7.76 4.41
CA THR A 107 -13.19 -7.90 3.34
C THR A 107 -12.63 -6.54 2.98
N ILE A 108 -11.31 -6.42 2.79
CA ILE A 108 -10.70 -5.19 2.28
C ILE A 108 -9.75 -5.51 1.13
N VAL A 109 -9.89 -4.80 0.02
CA VAL A 109 -8.89 -4.80 -1.06
C VAL A 109 -7.84 -3.74 -0.74
N ALA A 110 -6.65 -4.18 -0.34
CA ALA A 110 -5.56 -3.30 0.07
C ALA A 110 -4.39 -3.36 -0.91
N GLY A 111 -3.61 -2.30 -1.03
CA GLY A 111 -2.52 -2.28 -2.02
C GLY A 111 -1.63 -1.06 -2.00
N GLY A 112 -0.75 -0.98 -2.99
CA GLY A 112 0.14 0.16 -3.22
C GLY A 112 0.28 0.46 -4.70
N VAL A 113 0.37 1.73 -5.05
CA VAL A 113 0.53 2.20 -6.44
C VAL A 113 1.67 3.20 -6.54
N ASN A 114 2.53 3.01 -7.53
CA ASN A 114 3.58 3.96 -7.90
C ASN A 114 3.77 3.92 -9.42
N VAL A 115 3.57 5.05 -10.10
CA VAL A 115 3.90 5.22 -11.52
C VAL A 115 4.56 6.58 -11.71
N LEU A 116 5.78 6.56 -12.23
CA LEU A 116 6.66 7.70 -12.35
C LEU A 116 6.47 8.38 -13.71
N THR A 117 5.93 9.60 -13.71
CA THR A 117 5.75 10.37 -14.95
C THR A 117 6.34 11.77 -14.89
N ASN A 118 6.76 12.24 -13.71
CA ASN A 118 7.34 13.57 -13.50
C ASN A 118 8.87 13.50 -13.35
N SER A 119 9.60 14.13 -14.29
CA SER A 119 11.06 14.24 -14.23
C SER A 119 11.56 15.10 -13.07
N ASP A 120 10.77 16.06 -12.61
CA ASP A 120 11.17 16.96 -11.52
C ASP A 120 11.32 16.21 -10.21
N ALA A 121 10.53 15.15 -9.99
CA ALA A 121 10.70 14.26 -8.86
C ALA A 121 12.05 13.54 -8.90
N PHE A 122 12.54 13.14 -10.09
CA PHE A 122 13.89 12.57 -10.23
C PHE A 122 14.97 13.62 -9.96
N ALA A 123 14.82 14.83 -10.51
CA ALA A 123 15.76 15.92 -10.29
C ALA A 123 15.83 16.29 -8.80
N GLY A 124 14.69 16.43 -8.13
CA GLY A 124 14.60 16.74 -6.70
C GLY A 124 15.24 15.65 -5.83
N LEU A 125 14.95 14.37 -6.09
CA LEU A 125 15.55 13.26 -5.36
C LEU A 125 17.06 13.12 -5.62
N SER A 126 17.52 13.40 -6.84
CA SER A 126 18.95 13.44 -7.18
C SER A 126 19.68 14.58 -6.46
N ASN A 127 19.08 15.78 -6.42
CA ASN A 127 19.63 16.92 -5.68
C ASN A 127 19.58 16.71 -4.16
N GLY A 128 18.63 15.91 -3.67
CA GLY A 128 18.56 15.46 -2.27
C GLY A 128 19.48 14.27 -1.96
N HIS A 129 20.30 13.82 -2.92
CA HIS A 129 21.21 12.69 -2.76
C HIS A 129 20.54 11.35 -2.39
N PHE A 130 19.27 11.17 -2.75
CA PHE A 130 18.55 9.92 -2.50
C PHE A 130 18.83 8.84 -3.54
N LEU A 131 19.14 9.25 -4.77
CA LEU A 131 19.25 8.34 -5.92
C LEU A 131 20.68 7.89 -6.14
N SER A 132 20.83 6.60 -6.45
CA SER A 132 22.09 6.03 -6.93
C SER A 132 22.49 6.69 -8.26
N LYS A 133 23.80 6.94 -8.44
CA LYS A 133 24.38 7.49 -9.68
C LYS A 133 25.13 6.45 -10.49
N THR A 134 25.29 5.26 -9.93
CA THR A 134 26.05 4.16 -10.51
C THR A 134 25.12 3.11 -11.13
N PRO A 135 25.62 2.29 -12.07
CA PRO A 135 24.87 1.13 -12.57
C PRO A 135 24.51 0.14 -11.44
N ASN A 136 23.60 -0.80 -11.74
CA ASN A 136 23.17 -1.91 -10.87
C ASN A 136 22.09 -1.61 -9.80
N ALA A 137 21.12 -0.74 -10.12
CA ALA A 137 19.91 -0.51 -9.33
C ALA A 137 20.18 -0.37 -7.80
N CYS A 138 19.26 -0.86 -6.95
CA CYS A 138 19.45 -0.85 -5.49
C CYS A 138 20.46 -1.92 -5.06
N LYS A 139 21.62 -1.50 -4.53
CA LYS A 139 22.69 -2.38 -4.05
C LYS A 139 22.55 -2.69 -2.56
N THR A 140 21.44 -3.34 -2.18
CA THR A 140 21.12 -3.63 -0.76
C THR A 140 22.23 -4.45 -0.11
N TRP A 141 22.76 -3.94 1.02
CA TRP A 141 23.86 -4.54 1.81
C TRP A 141 25.24 -4.59 1.13
N ASP A 142 25.41 -3.95 -0.02
CA ASP A 142 26.70 -3.84 -0.70
C ASP A 142 27.56 -2.69 -0.14
N VAL A 143 28.90 -2.85 -0.17
CA VAL A 143 29.84 -1.83 0.31
C VAL A 143 29.84 -0.56 -0.55
N ASP A 144 29.48 -0.70 -1.83
CA ASP A 144 29.43 0.38 -2.81
C ASP A 144 28.02 0.98 -2.97
N ALA A 145 27.11 0.74 -2.01
CA ALA A 145 25.76 1.30 -2.00
C ALA A 145 25.77 2.84 -1.89
N ASP A 146 25.17 3.52 -2.88
CA ASP A 146 25.25 4.99 -3.06
C ASP A 146 23.86 5.67 -3.19
N GLY A 147 22.77 4.94 -2.93
CA GLY A 147 21.40 5.42 -3.03
C GLY A 147 20.45 4.36 -3.58
N TYR A 148 19.19 4.73 -3.80
CA TYR A 148 18.18 3.81 -4.37
C TYR A 148 17.88 4.13 -5.84
N CYS A 149 17.28 3.18 -6.54
CA CYS A 149 16.75 3.36 -7.89
C CYS A 149 15.22 3.36 -7.83
N ARG A 150 14.56 4.34 -8.46
CA ARG A 150 13.10 4.41 -8.49
C ARG A 150 12.54 3.39 -9.49
N ALA A 151 11.36 2.84 -9.20
CA ALA A 151 10.69 1.90 -10.09
C ALA A 151 9.17 2.06 -10.04
N ASP A 152 8.49 1.63 -11.10
CA ASP A 152 7.03 1.52 -11.13
C ASP A 152 6.57 0.22 -10.48
N GLY A 153 5.38 0.24 -9.87
CA GLY A 153 4.79 -0.95 -9.27
C GLY A 153 3.35 -0.70 -8.82
N VAL A 154 2.49 -1.69 -9.07
CA VAL A 154 1.11 -1.69 -8.59
C VAL A 154 0.79 -3.10 -8.08
N VAL A 155 0.24 -3.19 -6.87
CA VAL A 155 -0.12 -4.46 -6.24
C VAL A 155 -1.42 -4.32 -5.45
N SER A 156 -2.21 -5.39 -5.43
CA SER A 156 -3.46 -5.49 -4.71
C SER A 156 -3.57 -6.85 -4.00
N PHE A 157 -4.09 -6.83 -2.78
CA PHE A 157 -4.33 -7.98 -1.93
C PHE A 157 -5.80 -7.96 -1.48
N VAL A 158 -6.40 -9.14 -1.35
CA VAL A 158 -7.73 -9.31 -0.73
C VAL A 158 -7.49 -9.82 0.69
N LEU A 159 -7.91 -9.04 1.68
CA LEU A 159 -7.69 -9.32 3.09
C LEU A 159 -9.03 -9.58 3.79
N LYS A 160 -9.05 -10.60 4.64
CA LYS A 160 -10.19 -10.98 5.50
C LYS A 160 -9.66 -11.36 6.89
N ARG A 161 -10.54 -11.40 7.88
CA ARG A 161 -10.21 -12.11 9.13
C ARG A 161 -10.04 -13.60 8.82
N LEU A 162 -9.12 -14.27 9.52
CA LEU A 162 -8.79 -15.67 9.27
C LEU A 162 -10.04 -16.57 9.40
N GLU A 163 -10.84 -16.36 10.45
CA GLU A 163 -12.09 -17.07 10.69
C GLU A 163 -13.10 -16.95 9.53
N ASP A 164 -13.19 -15.78 8.90
CA ASP A 164 -14.08 -15.55 7.75
C ASP A 164 -13.54 -16.20 6.48
N ALA A 165 -12.21 -16.23 6.31
CA ALA A 165 -11.56 -16.89 5.19
C ALA A 165 -11.72 -18.42 5.27
N GLU A 166 -11.58 -18.98 6.47
CA GLU A 166 -11.83 -20.40 6.74
C GLU A 166 -13.30 -20.77 6.55
N ALA A 167 -14.23 -19.97 7.09
CA ALA A 167 -15.67 -20.19 6.96
C ALA A 167 -16.15 -20.15 5.50
N ASP A 168 -15.55 -19.28 4.68
CA ASP A 168 -15.86 -19.15 3.27
C ASP A 168 -15.07 -20.13 2.37
N ASN A 169 -14.19 -20.94 2.97
CA ASN A 169 -13.30 -21.88 2.28
C ASN A 169 -12.45 -21.20 1.19
N ASP A 170 -11.90 -20.03 1.52
CA ASP A 170 -11.04 -19.27 0.63
C ASP A 170 -9.63 -19.86 0.56
N ASN A 171 -8.91 -19.58 -0.53
CA ASN A 171 -7.50 -19.95 -0.65
C ASN A 171 -6.61 -18.96 0.13
N ILE A 172 -6.15 -19.36 1.31
CA ILE A 172 -5.32 -18.52 2.20
C ILE A 172 -3.85 -18.59 1.78
N LEU A 173 -3.31 -17.48 1.27
CA LEU A 173 -1.91 -17.38 0.86
C LEU A 173 -0.93 -17.12 2.02
N GLY A 174 -1.42 -16.61 3.13
CA GLY A 174 -0.64 -16.25 4.31
C GLY A 174 -1.50 -15.55 5.35
N VAL A 175 -0.95 -15.40 6.57
CA VAL A 175 -1.64 -14.78 7.71
C VAL A 175 -0.81 -13.62 8.23
N ILE A 176 -1.42 -12.46 8.40
CA ILE A 176 -0.79 -11.29 9.02
C ILE A 176 -1.04 -11.37 10.53
N LEU A 177 -0.01 -11.75 11.29
CA LEU A 177 -0.11 -11.91 12.74
C LEU A 177 -0.03 -10.59 13.50
N GLY A 178 0.62 -9.58 12.91
CA GLY A 178 0.78 -8.26 13.51
C GLY A 178 1.20 -7.22 12.48
N ALA A 179 0.82 -5.97 12.72
CA ALA A 179 1.21 -4.83 11.91
C ALA A 179 1.28 -3.59 12.80
N GLY A 180 2.24 -2.71 12.54
CA GLY A 180 2.46 -1.51 13.34
C GLY A 180 3.26 -0.45 12.60
N THR A 181 3.15 0.78 13.10
CA THR A 181 3.88 1.95 12.61
C THR A 181 4.36 2.77 13.79
N ASN A 182 5.57 3.33 13.69
CA ASN A 182 6.04 4.40 14.55
C ASN A 182 6.75 5.48 13.73
N HIS A 183 7.43 6.42 14.39
CA HIS A 183 8.14 7.50 13.73
C HIS A 183 9.58 7.63 14.26
N SER A 184 10.52 7.93 13.36
CA SER A 184 11.94 8.16 13.71
C SER A 184 12.16 9.55 14.29
N ALA A 185 11.49 9.87 15.41
CA ALA A 185 11.50 11.22 16.01
C ALA A 185 12.89 11.64 16.55
N GLU A 186 13.74 10.68 16.87
CA GLU A 186 15.10 10.89 17.40
C GLU A 186 16.18 10.91 16.29
N ALA A 187 15.79 10.92 15.02
CA ALA A 187 16.73 10.97 13.91
C ALA A 187 17.51 12.29 13.85
N VAL A 188 18.75 12.22 13.39
CA VAL A 188 19.64 13.39 13.22
C VAL A 188 19.17 14.38 12.15
N SER A 189 18.31 13.93 11.24
CA SER A 189 17.70 14.73 10.17
C SER A 189 16.36 14.11 9.80
N ILE A 190 15.42 14.94 9.33
CA ILE A 190 14.06 14.52 8.95
C ILE A 190 14.02 13.40 7.90
N THR A 191 15.08 13.25 7.11
CA THR A 191 15.19 12.23 6.05
C THR A 191 16.02 11.01 6.46
N HIS A 192 16.72 11.08 7.59
CA HIS A 192 17.54 9.97 8.07
C HIS A 192 16.70 9.01 8.92
N PRO A 193 16.85 7.69 8.74
CA PRO A 193 16.18 6.72 9.60
C PRO A 193 16.82 6.68 10.99
N HIS A 194 16.08 6.18 11.99
CA HIS A 194 16.60 5.93 13.34
C HIS A 194 16.53 4.45 13.71
N ALA A 195 17.68 3.81 13.90
CA ALA A 195 17.77 2.37 14.18
C ALA A 195 17.06 1.97 15.48
N GLY A 196 17.11 2.80 16.53
CA GLY A 196 16.40 2.54 17.79
C GLY A 196 14.89 2.51 17.61
N ALA A 197 14.33 3.39 16.75
CA ALA A 197 12.90 3.40 16.45
C ALA A 197 12.49 2.15 15.66
N GLN A 198 13.31 1.71 14.70
CA GLN A 198 13.07 0.49 13.93
C GLN A 198 13.10 -0.76 14.84
N ALA A 199 14.13 -0.90 15.68
CA ALA A 199 14.25 -2.01 16.62
C ALA A 199 13.08 -2.07 17.62
N TYR A 200 12.66 -0.91 18.12
CA TYR A 200 11.48 -0.80 18.99
C TYR A 200 10.21 -1.26 18.26
N LEU A 201 9.99 -0.80 17.02
CA LEU A 201 8.83 -1.20 16.23
C LEU A 201 8.78 -2.71 16.00
N THR A 202 9.90 -3.30 15.57
CA THR A 202 10.01 -4.74 15.34
C THR A 202 9.70 -5.54 16.61
N SER A 203 10.29 -5.13 17.75
CA SER A 203 10.05 -5.79 19.04
C SER A 203 8.58 -5.70 19.47
N GLN A 204 7.96 -4.54 19.28
CA GLN A 204 6.55 -4.32 19.59
C GLN A 204 5.64 -5.21 18.73
N ILE A 205 5.88 -5.29 17.42
CA ILE A 205 5.07 -6.09 16.49
C ILE A 205 5.20 -7.58 16.80
N LEU A 206 6.43 -8.07 17.04
CA LEU A 206 6.65 -9.48 17.40
C LEU A 206 5.96 -9.83 18.72
N ASN A 207 6.02 -8.95 19.72
CA ASN A 207 5.33 -9.16 20.99
C ASN A 207 3.80 -9.16 20.81
N GLN A 208 3.24 -8.23 20.03
CA GLN A 208 1.82 -8.19 19.71
C GLN A 208 1.36 -9.44 18.96
N ALA A 209 2.19 -9.95 18.05
CA ALA A 209 1.93 -11.15 17.28
C ALA A 209 2.16 -12.46 18.08
N GLY A 210 2.76 -12.37 19.27
CA GLY A 210 3.14 -13.54 20.07
C GLY A 210 4.20 -14.44 19.42
N VAL A 211 5.07 -13.85 18.59
CA VAL A 211 6.11 -14.57 17.82
C VAL A 211 7.47 -14.42 18.49
N ASP A 212 8.18 -15.53 18.72
CA ASP A 212 9.59 -15.49 19.13
C ASP A 212 10.44 -15.00 17.94
N PRO A 213 11.33 -13.99 18.12
CA PRO A 213 12.25 -13.58 17.07
C PRO A 213 13.04 -14.71 16.43
N LEU A 214 13.32 -15.81 17.16
CA LEU A 214 14.03 -16.98 16.65
C LEU A 214 13.20 -17.85 15.68
N ASP A 215 11.88 -17.66 15.64
CA ASP A 215 10.99 -18.33 14.69
C ASP A 215 10.91 -17.59 13.33
N VAL A 216 11.47 -16.38 13.23
CA VAL A 216 11.48 -15.59 12.00
C VAL A 216 12.60 -16.07 11.08
N SER A 217 12.24 -16.55 9.88
CA SER A 217 13.18 -17.14 8.92
C SER A 217 13.45 -16.28 7.68
N TYR A 218 12.73 -15.17 7.50
CA TYR A 218 12.91 -14.20 6.42
C TYR A 218 12.45 -12.81 6.85
#